data_AF-A0A2T2STH2-F1
#
_entry.id   AF-A0A2T2STH2-F1
#
_cell.length_a   1.000
_cell.length_b   1.000
_cell.length_c   1.000
_cell.angle_alpha   90.00
_cell.angle_beta   90.00
_cell.angle_gamma   90.00
#
_symmetry.space_group_name_H-M   'P 1'
#
loop_
_entity.id
_entity.type
_entity.pdbx_description
1 polymer ?
#
loop_
_entity_poly.entity_id
_entity_poly.type
_entity_poly.pdbx_seq_one_letter_code
_entity_poly.pdbx_strand_id
1 'polypeptide(L)'
;MNKSVIEGDWTDDVVYSNLAYLAPALFAPEPLGAALVGMAGMLLCLGSAAYHATYERWARRLDVTGMLTFAPAVVATIAAQWSPWAYAGIPLASAFYWQYALQINTVVHVPAWVLLGVLFLAAQMGGVWALVPAGLFVAGGAVRLWIEPNSDSWWHSIWHLLGAGAALAALVLL
;
A
#
# COMPACT_ATOMS: atom_id res chain seq x y z
N MET A 1 0.67 -40.97 0.58
CA MET A 1 0.57 -39.63 -0.03
C MET A 1 1.84 -38.87 0.29
N ASN A 2 2.77 -38.80 -0.66
CA ASN A 2 3.94 -37.93 -0.52
C ASN A 2 3.44 -36.49 -0.54
N LYS A 3 3.61 -35.77 0.57
CA LYS A 3 3.58 -34.31 0.55
C LYS A 3 4.83 -33.90 -0.24
N SER A 4 4.70 -33.62 -1.52
CA SER A 4 5.72 -32.83 -2.21
C SER A 4 5.81 -31.52 -1.45
N VAL A 5 6.89 -31.34 -0.69
CA VAL A 5 7.30 -30.01 -0.27
C VAL A 5 7.54 -29.28 -1.58
N ILE A 6 6.66 -28.36 -1.92
CA ILE A 6 6.96 -27.37 -2.94
C ILE A 6 8.12 -26.60 -2.31
N GLU A 7 9.34 -26.86 -2.77
CA GLU A 7 10.47 -26.00 -2.49
C GLU A 7 10.07 -24.64 -3.08
N GLY A 8 9.52 -23.77 -2.24
CA GLY A 8 9.37 -22.37 -2.58
C GLY A 8 10.76 -21.86 -2.89
N ASP A 9 10.95 -21.28 -4.07
CA ASP A 9 12.18 -20.60 -4.37
C ASP A 9 12.23 -19.32 -3.52
N TRP A 10 12.79 -19.43 -2.31
CA TRP A 10 12.95 -18.32 -1.36
C TRP A 10 13.85 -17.21 -1.91
N THR A 11 14.53 -17.47 -3.04
CA THR A 11 15.41 -16.51 -3.71
C THR A 11 14.73 -15.70 -4.81
N ASP A 12 13.46 -15.96 -5.15
CA ASP A 12 12.74 -15.23 -6.21
C ASP A 12 12.21 -13.86 -5.74
N ASP A 13 13.15 -12.92 -5.62
CA ASP A 13 13.20 -11.49 -6.01
C ASP A 13 12.04 -10.49 -5.79
N VAL A 14 10.79 -10.87 -5.57
CA VAL A 14 9.67 -9.91 -5.56
C VAL A 14 9.48 -9.14 -4.24
N VAL A 15 10.04 -9.66 -3.14
CA VAL A 15 9.91 -9.06 -1.79
C VAL A 15 10.60 -7.69 -1.69
N TYR A 16 11.72 -7.49 -2.39
CA TYR A 16 12.52 -6.27 -2.28
C TYR A 16 11.82 -5.04 -2.85
N SER A 17 10.97 -5.22 -3.87
CA SER A 17 10.22 -4.11 -4.47
C SER A 17 9.25 -3.44 -3.49
N ASN A 18 8.84 -4.13 -2.42
CA ASN A 18 8.03 -3.52 -1.35
C ASN A 18 8.76 -2.41 -0.60
N LEU A 19 10.10 -2.40 -0.58
CA LEU A 19 10.86 -1.31 0.05
C LEU A 19 10.51 0.06 -0.56
N ALA A 20 9.99 0.09 -1.79
CA ALA A 20 9.48 1.31 -2.41
C ALA A 20 8.35 1.97 -1.59
N TYR A 21 7.56 1.20 -0.82
CA TYR A 21 6.50 1.74 0.04
C TYR A 21 7.02 2.57 1.23
N LEU A 22 8.34 2.55 1.50
CA LEU A 22 8.96 3.46 2.48
C LEU A 22 9.22 4.85 1.88
N ALA A 23 9.44 4.96 0.57
CA ALA A 23 9.83 6.21 -0.08
C ALA A 23 8.81 7.36 0.09
N PRO A 24 7.48 7.14 0.01
CA PRO A 24 6.50 8.22 0.19
C PRO A 24 6.64 8.98 1.51
N ALA A 25 7.07 8.30 2.59
CA ALA A 25 7.26 8.93 3.89
C ALA A 25 8.29 10.08 3.86
N LEU A 26 9.28 10.02 2.96
CA LEU A 26 10.30 11.06 2.80
C LEU A 26 9.74 12.38 2.26
N PHE A 27 8.56 12.33 1.64
CA PHE A 27 7.90 13.46 0.99
C PHE A 27 6.63 13.89 1.71
N ALA A 28 6.32 13.29 2.87
CA ALA A 28 5.23 13.79 3.69
C ALA A 28 5.58 15.19 4.22
N PRO A 29 4.68 16.18 4.11
CA PRO A 29 4.97 17.59 4.44
C PRO A 29 5.26 17.82 5.92
N GLU A 30 4.76 16.96 6.81
CA GLU A 30 5.00 17.06 8.26
C GLU A 30 5.55 15.76 8.90
N PRO A 31 6.29 15.87 10.02
CA PRO A 31 6.92 14.72 10.68
C PRO A 31 5.95 13.62 11.12
N LEU A 32 4.73 13.98 11.56
CA LEU A 32 3.73 13.01 11.97
C LEU A 32 3.22 12.18 10.79
N GLY A 33 2.99 12.83 9.64
CA GLY A 33 2.64 12.15 8.39
C GLY A 33 3.75 11.22 7.93
N ALA A 34 4.99 11.71 7.93
CA ALA A 34 6.17 10.90 7.60
C ALA A 34 6.27 9.66 8.49
N ALA A 35 6.08 9.82 9.81
CA ALA A 35 6.12 8.71 10.76
C ALA A 35 5.00 7.70 10.52
N LEU A 36 3.76 8.15 10.33
CA LEU A 36 2.61 7.26 10.14
C LEU A 36 2.68 6.50 8.80
N VAL A 37 3.00 7.20 7.70
CA VAL A 37 3.20 6.58 6.38
C VAL A 37 4.40 5.63 6.42
N GLY A 38 5.51 6.03 7.05
CA GLY A 38 6.71 5.20 7.18
C GLY A 38 6.47 3.94 8.01
N MET A 39 5.77 4.04 9.14
CA MET A 39 5.40 2.88 9.96
C MET A 39 4.46 1.93 9.22
N ALA A 40 3.45 2.46 8.51
CA ALA A 40 2.53 1.64 7.73
C ALA A 40 3.23 0.96 6.54
N GLY A 41 4.13 1.68 5.86
CA GLY A 41 4.97 1.15 4.79
C GLY A 41 5.91 0.06 5.28
N MET A 42 6.52 0.25 6.46
CA MET A 42 7.36 -0.76 7.10
C MET A 42 6.56 -2.01 7.48
N LEU A 43 5.35 -1.83 8.03
CA LEU A 43 4.45 -2.94 8.34
C LEU A 43 4.10 -3.75 7.08
N LEU A 44 3.82 -3.07 5.96
CA LEU A 44 3.60 -3.72 4.67
C LEU A 44 4.85 -4.47 4.19
N CYS A 45 6.04 -3.85 4.24
CA CYS A 45 7.29 -4.51 3.85
C CYS A 45 7.54 -5.79 4.66
N LEU A 46 7.43 -5.71 5.98
CA LEU A 46 7.65 -6.84 6.89
C LEU A 46 6.57 -7.92 6.73
N GLY A 47 5.31 -7.51 6.60
CA GLY A 47 4.18 -8.40 6.39
C GLY A 47 4.31 -9.17 5.08
N SER A 48 4.58 -8.47 3.99
CA SER A 48 4.77 -9.07 2.67
C SER A 48 5.98 -10.00 2.66
N ALA A 49 7.13 -9.58 3.22
CA ALA A 49 8.30 -10.44 3.35
C ALA A 49 8.02 -11.72 4.14
N ALA A 50 7.35 -11.59 5.29
CA ALA A 50 6.95 -12.74 6.10
C ALA A 50 5.98 -13.66 5.36
N TYR A 51 5.05 -13.09 4.57
CA TYR A 51 4.08 -13.87 3.81
C TYR A 51 4.74 -14.63 2.66
N HIS A 52 5.59 -14.00 1.87
CA HIS A 52 6.30 -14.67 0.77
C HIS A 52 7.34 -15.68 1.25
N ALA A 53 7.90 -15.48 2.44
CA ALA A 53 8.67 -16.52 3.08
C ALA A 53 7.74 -17.67 3.50
N THR A 54 6.80 -17.42 4.41
CA THR A 54 6.17 -18.52 5.15
C THR A 54 4.93 -19.11 4.49
N TYR A 55 4.25 -18.34 3.63
CA TYR A 55 2.90 -18.58 3.12
C TYR A 55 1.85 -18.85 4.23
N GLU A 56 2.16 -18.47 5.46
CA GLU A 56 1.32 -18.74 6.62
C GLU A 56 0.18 -17.73 6.75
N ARG A 57 -0.92 -18.18 7.36
CA ARG A 57 -2.12 -17.35 7.53
C ARG A 57 -1.87 -16.09 8.36
N TRP A 58 -1.02 -16.17 9.39
CA TRP A 58 -0.70 -15.02 10.24
C TRP A 58 0.13 -13.98 9.48
N ALA A 59 1.05 -14.42 8.61
CA ALA A 59 1.89 -13.54 7.81
C ALA A 59 1.06 -12.85 6.72
N ARG A 60 0.15 -13.60 6.08
CA ARG A 60 -0.86 -13.02 5.17
C ARG A 60 -1.72 -11.95 5.86
N ARG A 61 -2.12 -12.17 7.11
CA ARG A 61 -2.86 -11.16 7.88
C ARG A 61 -2.02 -9.90 8.07
N LEU A 62 -0.74 -10.06 8.41
CA LEU A 62 0.18 -8.94 8.60
C LEU A 62 0.35 -8.13 7.31
N ASP A 63 0.60 -8.81 6.19
CA ASP A 63 0.71 -8.22 4.85
C ASP A 63 -0.53 -7.39 4.47
N VAL A 64 -1.71 -8.02 4.52
CA VAL A 64 -2.97 -7.34 4.19
C VAL A 64 -3.27 -6.19 5.16
N THR A 65 -2.94 -6.33 6.44
CA THR A 65 -3.11 -5.24 7.42
C THR A 65 -2.19 -4.07 7.10
N GLY A 66 -0.93 -4.32 6.73
CA GLY A 66 0.01 -3.31 6.28
C GLY A 66 -0.54 -2.54 5.08
N MET A 67 -0.99 -3.25 4.04
CA MET A 67 -1.57 -2.65 2.84
C MET A 67 -2.82 -1.82 3.16
N LEU A 68 -3.74 -2.37 3.95
CA LEU A 68 -4.98 -1.70 4.33
C LEU A 68 -4.76 -0.51 5.26
N THR A 69 -3.64 -0.44 5.97
CA THR A 69 -3.26 0.70 6.83
C THR A 69 -2.48 1.76 6.07
N PHE A 70 -1.65 1.35 5.11
CA PHE A 70 -0.80 2.23 4.30
C PHE A 70 -1.62 3.23 3.49
N ALA A 71 -2.63 2.76 2.74
CA ALA A 71 -3.47 3.66 1.95
C ALA A 71 -4.18 4.75 2.80
N PRO A 72 -4.87 4.42 3.91
CA PRO A 72 -5.40 5.43 4.81
C PRO A 72 -4.34 6.35 5.38
N ALA A 73 -3.13 5.88 5.71
CA ALA A 73 -2.06 6.74 6.24
C ALA A 73 -1.68 7.83 5.22
N VAL A 74 -1.51 7.46 3.95
CA VAL A 74 -1.26 8.42 2.85
C VAL A 74 -2.43 9.39 2.71
N VAL A 75 -3.67 8.88 2.71
CA VAL A 75 -4.89 9.71 2.59
C VAL A 75 -5.04 10.66 3.77
N ALA A 76 -4.71 10.22 4.99
CA ALA A 76 -4.74 11.07 6.17
C ALA A 76 -3.69 12.17 6.10
N THR A 77 -2.50 11.91 5.53
CA THR A 77 -1.49 12.94 5.28
C THR A 77 -1.95 14.00 4.28
N ILE A 78 -2.63 13.58 3.21
CA ILE A 78 -3.30 14.51 2.29
C ILE A 78 -4.39 15.29 3.04
N ALA A 79 -5.23 14.61 3.82
CA ALA A 79 -6.34 15.24 4.54
C ALA A 79 -5.89 16.17 5.68
N ALA A 80 -4.70 15.94 6.23
CA ALA A 80 -4.13 16.72 7.32
C ALA A 80 -3.89 18.19 6.93
N GLN A 81 -3.76 18.49 5.64
CA GLN A 81 -3.64 19.87 5.13
C GLN A 81 -4.88 20.72 5.43
N TRP A 82 -6.04 20.10 5.68
CA TRP A 82 -7.23 20.82 6.17
C TRP A 82 -7.48 20.62 7.67
N SER A 83 -7.10 19.47 8.23
CA SER A 83 -7.32 19.20 9.65
C SER A 83 -6.37 18.12 10.17
N PRO A 84 -5.52 18.41 11.17
CA PRO A 84 -4.59 17.42 11.75
C PRO A 84 -5.33 16.25 12.44
N TRP A 85 -6.62 16.41 12.75
CA TRP A 85 -7.45 15.34 13.29
C TRP A 85 -7.65 14.17 12.32
N ALA A 86 -7.35 14.33 11.03
CA ALA A 86 -7.32 13.22 10.07
C ALA A 86 -6.43 12.06 10.54
N TYR A 87 -5.35 12.36 11.27
CA TYR A 87 -4.44 11.35 11.81
C TYR A 87 -5.03 10.49 12.93
N ALA A 88 -6.03 10.99 13.66
CA ALA A 88 -6.68 10.21 14.72
C ALA A 88 -7.37 8.95 14.17
N GLY A 89 -7.73 8.94 12.89
CA GLY A 89 -8.29 7.78 12.22
C GLY A 89 -7.29 6.63 12.02
N ILE A 90 -5.97 6.90 11.99
CA ILE A 90 -4.95 5.89 11.63
C ILE A 90 -4.79 4.80 12.69
N PRO A 91 -4.65 5.11 14.00
CA PRO A 91 -4.62 4.07 15.02
C PRO A 91 -5.88 3.20 15.03
N LEU A 92 -7.05 3.82 14.82
CA LEU A 92 -8.33 3.12 14.78
C LEU A 92 -8.44 2.21 13.56
N ALA A 93 -8.04 2.71 12.38
CA ALA A 93 -8.01 1.95 11.15
C ALA A 93 -7.05 0.76 11.26
N SER A 94 -5.85 0.97 11.81
CA SER A 94 -4.86 -0.11 12.02
C SER A 94 -5.39 -1.23 12.91
N ALA A 95 -5.99 -0.89 14.07
CA ALA A 95 -6.59 -1.87 14.96
C ALA A 95 -7.77 -2.62 14.30
N PHE A 96 -8.62 -1.90 13.56
CA PHE A 96 -9.71 -2.50 12.80
C PHE A 96 -9.19 -3.47 11.74
N TYR A 97 -8.20 -3.07 10.93
CA TYR A 97 -7.65 -3.92 9.89
C TYR A 97 -6.92 -5.13 10.45
N TRP A 98 -6.21 -5.01 11.56
CA TRP A 98 -5.63 -6.19 12.21
C TRP A 98 -6.68 -7.26 12.53
N GLN A 99 -7.83 -6.84 13.04
CA GLN A 99 -8.92 -7.73 13.41
C GLN A 99 -9.63 -8.35 12.20
N TYR A 100 -9.79 -7.57 11.12
CA TYR A 100 -10.67 -7.91 9.99
C TYR A 100 -9.97 -8.07 8.63
N ALA A 101 -8.64 -8.03 8.55
CA ALA A 101 -7.88 -8.03 7.30
C ALA A 101 -8.22 -9.18 6.37
N LEU A 102 -8.47 -10.38 6.90
CA LEU A 102 -8.78 -11.56 6.09
C LEU A 102 -10.24 -11.63 5.62
N GLN A 103 -11.10 -10.76 6.15
CA GLN A 103 -12.51 -10.65 5.81
C GLN A 103 -12.77 -9.50 4.83
N ILE A 104 -11.80 -8.62 4.63
CA ILE A 104 -11.93 -7.43 3.78
C ILE A 104 -11.51 -7.77 2.36
N ASN A 105 -12.36 -7.41 1.40
CA ASN A 105 -12.02 -7.49 -0.01
C ASN A 105 -11.12 -6.31 -0.40
N THR A 106 -9.82 -6.57 -0.48
CA THR A 106 -8.80 -5.57 -0.81
C THR A 106 -8.97 -4.98 -2.22
N VAL A 107 -9.57 -5.74 -3.15
CA VAL A 107 -9.87 -5.29 -4.53
C VAL A 107 -10.90 -4.17 -4.57
N VAL A 108 -11.71 -4.01 -3.52
CA VAL A 108 -12.68 -2.91 -3.39
C VAL A 108 -12.17 -1.86 -2.41
N HIS A 109 -11.62 -2.28 -1.28
CA HIS A 109 -11.30 -1.39 -0.18
C HIS A 109 -10.09 -0.49 -0.45
N VAL A 110 -9.04 -1.01 -1.09
CA VAL A 110 -7.86 -0.20 -1.45
C VAL A 110 -8.22 0.86 -2.51
N PRO A 111 -8.90 0.53 -3.62
CA PRO A 111 -9.36 1.55 -4.56
C PRO A 111 -10.27 2.60 -3.95
N ALA A 112 -11.11 2.26 -2.97
CA ALA A 112 -11.96 3.24 -2.29
C ALA A 112 -11.12 4.29 -1.54
N TRP A 113 -10.06 3.88 -0.82
CA TRP A 113 -9.13 4.81 -0.19
C TRP A 113 -8.37 5.66 -1.21
N VAL A 114 -7.90 5.04 -2.29
CA VAL A 114 -7.18 5.75 -3.34
C VAL A 114 -8.07 6.80 -4.01
N LEU A 115 -9.32 6.45 -4.32
CA LEU A 115 -10.30 7.39 -4.86
C LEU A 115 -10.50 8.57 -3.91
N LEU A 116 -10.66 8.31 -2.61
CA LEU A 116 -10.79 9.37 -1.61
C LEU A 116 -9.56 10.29 -1.59
N GLY A 117 -8.35 9.72 -1.61
CA GLY A 117 -7.11 10.49 -1.68
C GLY A 117 -6.98 11.33 -2.95
N VAL A 118 -7.35 10.78 -4.11
CA VAL A 118 -7.35 11.50 -5.39
C VAL A 118 -8.35 12.66 -5.38
N LEU A 119 -9.55 12.46 -4.81
CA LEU A 119 -10.53 13.53 -4.66
C LEU A 119 -10.03 14.64 -3.75
N PHE A 120 -9.36 14.28 -2.66
CA PHE A 120 -8.71 15.25 -1.78
C PHE A 120 -7.59 16.02 -2.50
N LEU A 121 -6.65 15.35 -3.16
CA LEU A 121 -5.60 16.01 -3.94
C LEU A 121 -6.17 16.93 -5.02
N ALA A 122 -7.20 16.49 -5.74
CA ALA A 122 -7.84 17.28 -6.78
C ALA A 122 -8.45 18.57 -6.22
N ALA A 123 -9.03 18.52 -5.02
CA ALA A 123 -9.58 19.67 -4.32
C ALA A 123 -8.49 20.64 -3.83
N GLN A 124 -7.27 20.17 -3.55
CA GLN A 124 -6.15 21.02 -3.09
C GLN A 124 -5.44 21.74 -4.24
N MET A 125 -5.11 21.01 -5.32
CA MET A 125 -4.16 21.49 -6.33
C MET A 125 -4.75 21.90 -7.68
N GLY A 126 -6.06 21.71 -7.87
CA GLY A 126 -6.67 21.78 -9.20
C GLY A 126 -6.49 20.45 -9.93
N GLY A 127 -7.61 19.80 -10.25
CA GLY A 127 -7.74 18.36 -10.48
C GLY A 127 -6.87 17.68 -11.54
N VAL A 128 -6.13 18.39 -12.39
CA VAL A 128 -5.29 17.76 -13.42
C VAL A 128 -4.08 17.02 -12.82
N TRP A 129 -3.48 17.54 -11.75
CA TRP A 129 -2.28 16.93 -11.17
C TRP A 129 -2.59 15.67 -10.36
N ALA A 130 -3.80 15.57 -9.80
CA ALA A 130 -4.29 14.37 -9.13
C ALA A 130 -4.42 13.16 -10.09
N LEU A 131 -4.43 13.40 -11.40
CA LEU A 131 -4.43 12.32 -12.40
C LEU A 131 -3.11 11.55 -12.44
N VAL A 132 -1.99 12.12 -12.00
CA VAL A 132 -0.69 11.43 -11.97
C VAL A 132 -0.70 10.25 -10.98
N PRO A 133 -0.97 10.43 -9.67
CA PRO A 133 -1.06 9.30 -8.74
C PRO A 133 -2.23 8.37 -9.10
N ALA A 134 -3.35 8.90 -9.60
CA ALA A 134 -4.46 8.06 -10.07
C ALA A 134 -4.06 7.14 -11.23
N GLY A 135 -3.34 7.67 -12.22
CA GLY A 135 -2.86 6.93 -13.39
C GLY A 135 -1.87 5.84 -13.00
N LEU A 136 -0.94 6.13 -12.09
CA LEU A 136 0.00 5.13 -11.56
C LEU A 136 -0.74 4.00 -10.83
N PHE A 137 -1.73 4.32 -9.99
CA PHE A 137 -2.53 3.31 -9.31
C PHE A 137 -3.34 2.45 -10.28
N VAL A 138 -3.98 3.06 -11.28
CA VAL A 138 -4.74 2.33 -12.31
C VAL A 138 -3.82 1.42 -13.13
N ALA A 139 -2.63 1.90 -13.51
CA ALA A 139 -1.63 1.09 -14.19
C ALA A 139 -1.18 -0.10 -13.32
N GLY A 140 -0.92 0.13 -12.02
CA GLY A 140 -0.61 -0.94 -11.08
C GLY A 140 -1.73 -1.97 -10.96
N GLY A 141 -2.98 -1.51 -10.83
CA GLY A 141 -4.15 -2.38 -10.84
C GLY A 141 -4.31 -3.17 -12.13
N ALA A 142 -3.99 -2.56 -13.28
CA ALA A 142 -4.03 -3.24 -14.56
C ALA A 142 -2.96 -4.36 -14.65
N VAL A 143 -1.74 -4.09 -14.18
CA VAL A 143 -0.68 -5.09 -14.07
C VAL A 143 -1.14 -6.25 -13.20
N ARG A 144 -1.64 -5.96 -11.99
CA ARG A 144 -2.10 -6.97 -11.02
C ARG A 144 -3.24 -7.85 -11.52
N LEU A 145 -4.20 -7.27 -12.24
CA LEU A 145 -5.43 -7.98 -12.63
C LEU A 145 -5.34 -8.69 -13.99
N TRP A 146 -4.50 -8.20 -14.90
CA TRP A 146 -4.54 -8.66 -16.30
C TRP A 146 -3.21 -9.19 -16.83
N ILE A 147 -2.08 -8.82 -16.20
CA ILE A 147 -0.74 -9.13 -16.73
C ILE A 147 -0.02 -10.11 -15.82
N GLU A 148 -0.09 -9.89 -14.51
CA GLU A 148 0.63 -10.68 -13.52
C GLU A 148 0.10 -12.13 -13.49
N PRO A 149 0.91 -13.14 -13.88
CA PRO A 149 0.48 -14.53 -13.87
C PRO A 149 0.44 -15.13 -12.45
N ASN A 150 1.35 -14.67 -11.57
CA ASN A 150 1.43 -15.03 -10.16
C ASN A 150 2.36 -14.05 -9.41
N SER A 151 2.36 -14.15 -8.07
CA SER A 151 3.15 -13.28 -7.19
C SER A 151 4.65 -13.38 -7.36
N ASP A 152 5.15 -14.48 -7.93
CA ASP A 152 6.59 -14.74 -8.03
C ASP A 152 7.16 -14.16 -9.34
N SER A 153 6.32 -13.49 -10.14
CA SER A 153 6.75 -12.85 -11.38
C SER A 153 7.27 -11.43 -11.17
N TRP A 154 8.21 -10.99 -12.01
CA TRP A 154 8.68 -9.59 -12.02
C TRP A 154 7.57 -8.54 -12.22
N TRP A 155 6.43 -8.94 -12.79
CA TRP A 155 5.22 -8.09 -12.88
C TRP A 155 4.66 -7.73 -11.49
N HIS A 156 4.82 -8.61 -10.51
CA HIS A 156 4.48 -8.33 -9.11
C HIS A 156 5.31 -7.16 -8.56
N SER A 157 6.60 -7.13 -8.89
CA SER A 157 7.47 -6.01 -8.54
C SER A 157 7.02 -4.71 -9.21
N ILE A 158 6.60 -4.75 -10.48
CA ILE A 158 6.04 -3.56 -11.14
C ILE A 158 4.77 -3.09 -10.44
N TRP A 159 3.88 -4.01 -10.04
CA TRP A 159 2.70 -3.65 -9.29
C TRP A 159 3.05 -2.93 -7.97
N HIS A 160 4.04 -3.41 -7.22
CA HIS A 160 4.54 -2.72 -6.02
C HIS A 160 5.09 -1.33 -6.34
N LEU A 161 5.95 -1.20 -7.36
CA LEU A 161 6.56 0.07 -7.74
C LEU A 161 5.52 1.10 -8.21
N LEU A 162 4.48 0.67 -8.93
CA LEU A 162 3.39 1.54 -9.36
C LEU A 162 2.51 1.98 -8.18
N GLY A 163 2.20 1.06 -7.26
CA GLY A 163 1.45 1.38 -6.04
C GLY A 163 2.21 2.36 -5.12
N ALA A 164 3.49 2.07 -4.86
CA ALA A 164 4.36 2.96 -4.09
C ALA A 164 4.60 4.29 -4.81
N GLY A 165 4.77 4.26 -6.13
CA GLY A 165 4.92 5.44 -6.98
C GLY A 165 3.67 6.33 -6.97
N ALA A 166 2.47 5.74 -6.93
CA ALA A 166 1.23 6.49 -6.77
C ALA A 166 1.18 7.25 -5.43
N ALA A 167 1.53 6.57 -4.33
CA ALA A 167 1.62 7.21 -3.02
C ALA A 167 2.71 8.29 -2.96
N LEU A 168 3.87 8.02 -3.57
CA LEU A 168 4.97 8.98 -3.67
C LEU A 168 4.54 10.23 -4.43
N ALA A 169 3.97 10.06 -5.63
CA ALA A 169 3.49 11.17 -6.45
C ALA A 169 2.41 11.96 -5.72
N ALA A 170 1.51 11.29 -4.99
CA ALA A 170 0.51 11.95 -4.17
C ALA A 170 1.13 12.87 -3.09
N LEU A 171 2.16 12.41 -2.38
CA LEU A 171 2.78 13.20 -1.31
C LEU A 171 3.75 14.27 -1.83
N VAL A 172 4.44 14.05 -2.95
CA VAL A 172 5.26 15.08 -3.64
C VAL A 172 4.42 16.27 -4.10
N LEU A 173 3.14 16.03 -4.36
CA LEU A 173 2.19 17.03 -4.81
C LEU A 173 1.60 17.86 -3.66
N LEU A 174 1.73 17.43 -2.40
CA LEU A 174 1.30 18.22 -1.23
C LEU A 174 2.23 19.40 -0.96
#